data_AF-A0A529M171-F1
#
_entry.id   AF-A0A529M171-F1
#
_cell.length_a   1.000
_cell.length_b   1.000
_cell.length_c   1.000
_cell.angle_alpha   90.00
_cell.angle_beta   90.00
_cell.angle_gamma   90.00
#
_symmetry.space_group_name_H-M   'P 1'
#
loop_
_entity.id
_entity.type
_entity.pdbx_description
1 polymer ?
#
loop_
_entity_poly.entity_id
_entity_poly.type
_entity_poly.pdbx_seq_one_letter_code
_entity_poly.pdbx_strand_id
1 'polypeptide(L)'
;KMSPASCIFRCVTKNFMILLHNLIVVLFTMLIAYPNVGLNIPMFVIGVVLLIAHATWISSIVSVISVRFRDVPLITASAMQLLFILSPILWTAKVLPSESLFLVLNPITYMIDAARTPILNGGTDYTSVLVSAAIALLGSLAAYALYRRTQHRIPYWL
;
A
#
# COMPACT_ATOMS: atom_id res chain seq x y z
N LYS A 1 19.44 22.19 -0.65
CA LYS A 1 17.98 22.24 -0.88
C LYS A 1 17.50 20.81 -1.15
N MET A 2 16.72 20.20 -0.25
CA MET A 2 16.17 18.85 -0.47
C MET A 2 15.18 18.91 -1.63
N SER A 3 15.35 18.05 -2.64
CA SER A 3 14.36 17.94 -3.72
C SER A 3 13.12 17.22 -3.18
N PRO A 4 11.91 17.55 -3.68
CA PRO A 4 10.67 16.86 -3.28
C PRO A 4 10.76 15.33 -3.48
N ALA A 5 11.45 14.90 -4.53
CA ALA A 5 11.71 13.49 -4.82
C ALA A 5 12.48 12.77 -3.70
N SER A 6 13.45 13.43 -3.06
CA SER A 6 14.19 12.84 -1.94
C SER A 6 13.31 12.59 -0.71
N CYS A 7 12.29 13.41 -0.46
CA CYS A 7 11.35 13.20 0.63
C CYS A 7 10.48 11.96 0.39
N ILE A 8 9.97 11.83 -0.84
CA ILE A 8 9.19 10.67 -1.29
C ILE A 8 10.03 9.39 -1.15
N PHE A 9 11.25 9.39 -1.69
CA PHE A 9 12.14 8.23 -1.62
C PHE A 9 12.44 7.83 -0.18
N ARG A 10 12.70 8.79 0.71
CA ARG A 10 12.92 8.54 2.14
C ARG A 10 11.68 7.93 2.80
N CYS A 11 10.48 8.41 2.47
CA CYS A 11 9.23 7.86 2.97
C CYS A 11 9.04 6.41 2.54
N VAL A 12 9.19 6.12 1.25
CA VAL A 12 9.05 4.77 0.69
C VAL A 12 10.10 3.82 1.28
N THR A 13 11.35 4.25 1.36
CA THR A 13 12.45 3.45 1.92
C THR A 13 12.23 3.14 3.41
N LYS A 14 11.78 4.13 4.19
CA LYS A 14 11.45 3.91 5.61
C LYS A 14 10.35 2.87 5.77
N ASN A 15 9.27 2.96 4.99
CA ASN A 15 8.18 1.98 5.06
C ASN A 15 8.63 0.59 4.57
N PHE A 16 9.50 0.52 3.57
CA PHE A 16 10.07 -0.74 3.12
C PHE A 16 10.95 -1.41 4.19
N MET A 17 11.77 -0.63 4.91
CA MET A 17 12.55 -1.15 6.03
C MET A 17 11.65 -1.65 7.17
N ILE A 18 10.57 -0.93 7.48
CA ILE A 18 9.56 -1.36 8.46
C ILE A 18 8.91 -2.68 8.01
N LEU A 19 8.55 -2.80 6.73
CA LEU A 19 7.99 -4.04 6.17
C LEU A 19 8.96 -5.21 6.35
N LEU A 20 10.25 -5.05 5.99
CA LEU A 20 11.27 -6.08 6.16
C LEU A 20 11.44 -6.51 7.62
N HIS A 21 11.44 -5.56 8.56
CA HIS A 21 11.52 -5.87 9.97
C HIS A 21 10.29 -6.65 10.47
N ASN A 22 9.09 -6.22 10.09
CA ASN A 22 7.84 -6.91 10.46
C ASN A 22 7.73 -8.30 9.79
N LEU A 23 8.29 -8.46 8.58
CA LEU A 23 8.30 -9.74 7.88
C LEU A 23 9.04 -10.82 8.67
N ILE A 24 10.10 -10.47 9.40
CA ILE A 24 10.82 -11.42 10.27
C ILE A 24 9.86 -11.99 11.32
N VAL A 25 9.07 -11.14 11.98
CA VAL A 25 8.09 -11.55 12.98
C VAL A 25 7.02 -12.46 12.35
N VAL A 26 6.53 -12.11 11.16
CA VAL A 26 5.56 -12.93 10.42
C VAL A 26 6.14 -14.31 10.09
N LEU A 27 7.36 -14.38 9.54
CA LEU A 27 7.99 -15.66 9.20
C LEU A 27 8.24 -16.53 10.45
N PHE A 28 8.71 -15.95 11.56
CA PHE A 28 8.86 -16.68 12.82
C PHE A 28 7.54 -17.25 13.34
N THR A 29 6.47 -16.44 13.32
CA THR A 29 5.15 -16.90 13.77
C THR A 29 4.59 -17.98 12.86
N MET A 30 4.79 -17.90 11.53
CA MET A 30 4.39 -18.94 10.58
C MET A 30 5.10 -20.26 10.83
N LEU A 31 6.41 -20.25 11.07
CA LEU A 31 7.19 -21.46 11.31
C LEU A 31 6.74 -22.21 12.56
N ILE A 32 6.33 -21.48 13.61
CA ILE A 32 5.90 -22.07 14.88
C ILE A 32 4.43 -22.53 14.82
N ALA A 33 3.53 -21.68 14.31
CA ALA A 33 2.09 -21.92 14.36
C ALA A 33 1.55 -22.70 13.15
N TYR A 34 2.22 -22.64 12.00
CA TYR A 34 1.72 -23.16 10.73
C TYR A 34 2.82 -23.82 9.86
N PRO A 35 3.47 -24.90 10.33
CA PRO A 35 4.64 -25.50 9.68
C PRO A 35 4.39 -26.07 8.27
N ASN A 36 3.12 -26.31 7.89
CA ASN A 36 2.74 -26.91 6.61
C ASN A 36 2.21 -25.91 5.57
N VAL A 37 2.27 -24.60 5.84
CA VAL A 37 1.83 -23.58 4.88
C VAL A 37 2.86 -23.47 3.77
N GLY A 38 2.44 -23.69 2.53
CA GLY A 38 3.29 -23.43 1.37
C GLY A 38 3.62 -21.94 1.28
N LEU A 39 4.89 -21.58 1.16
CA LEU A 39 5.31 -20.20 0.94
C LEU A 39 5.48 -19.96 -0.56
N ASN A 40 4.68 -19.07 -1.15
CA ASN A 40 4.84 -18.68 -2.54
C ASN A 40 5.67 -17.39 -2.63
N ILE A 41 6.99 -17.55 -2.48
CA ILE A 41 7.96 -16.45 -2.46
C ILE A 41 7.91 -15.59 -3.74
N PRO A 42 7.84 -16.15 -4.97
CA PRO A 42 7.78 -15.34 -6.18
C PRO A 42 6.58 -14.38 -6.22
N MET A 43 5.39 -14.88 -5.88
CA MET A 43 4.19 -14.04 -5.86
C MET A 43 4.20 -13.04 -4.70
N PHE A 44 4.80 -13.39 -3.56
CA PHE A 44 5.04 -12.44 -2.48
C PHE A 44 5.89 -11.26 -2.96
N VAL A 45 6.99 -11.51 -3.67
CA VAL A 45 7.87 -10.45 -4.20
C VAL A 45 7.09 -9.53 -5.15
N ILE A 46 6.23 -10.08 -6.01
CA ILE A 46 5.35 -9.30 -6.88
C ILE A 46 4.40 -8.42 -6.06
N GLY A 47 3.78 -8.98 -5.02
CA GLY A 47 2.93 -8.21 -4.10
C GLY A 47 3.68 -7.07 -3.41
N VAL A 48 4.91 -7.30 -2.96
CA VAL A 48 5.75 -6.25 -2.35
C VAL A 48 6.07 -5.14 -3.35
N VAL A 49 6.38 -5.48 -4.60
CA VAL A 49 6.62 -4.48 -5.66
C VAL A 49 5.36 -3.62 -5.89
N LEU A 50 4.18 -4.24 -5.92
CA LEU A 50 2.91 -3.51 -6.02
C LEU A 50 2.70 -2.58 -4.82
N LEU A 51 2.95 -3.04 -3.60
CA LEU A 51 2.86 -2.21 -2.40
C LEU A 51 3.81 -1.00 -2.45
N ILE A 52 5.03 -1.18 -2.93
CA ILE A 52 6.01 -0.09 -3.12
C ILE A 52 5.48 0.90 -4.17
N ALA A 53 4.93 0.41 -5.28
CA ALA A 53 4.32 1.26 -6.30
C ALA A 53 3.17 2.10 -5.71
N HIS A 54 2.30 1.48 -4.90
CA HIS A 54 1.23 2.16 -4.19
C HIS A 54 1.72 3.24 -3.23
N ALA A 55 2.70 2.91 -2.39
CA ALA A 55 3.32 3.88 -1.48
C ALA A 55 3.93 5.07 -2.24
N THR A 56 4.52 4.82 -3.41
CA THR A 56 5.18 5.84 -4.23
C THR A 56 4.18 6.83 -4.82
N TRP A 57 3.12 6.37 -5.49
CA TRP A 57 2.17 7.31 -6.11
C TRP A 57 1.31 8.03 -5.07
N ILE A 58 0.90 7.35 -3.98
CA ILE A 58 0.13 7.98 -2.89
C ILE A 58 0.96 9.08 -2.22
N SER A 59 2.20 8.77 -1.82
CA SER A 59 3.07 9.76 -1.18
C SER A 59 3.40 10.92 -2.11
N SER A 60 3.51 10.68 -3.42
CA SER A 60 3.70 11.74 -4.42
C SER A 60 2.50 12.69 -4.44
N ILE A 61 1.27 12.18 -4.54
CA ILE A 61 0.05 13.01 -4.53
C ILE A 61 -0.06 13.78 -3.21
N VAL A 62 0.05 13.10 -2.08
CA VAL A 62 -0.05 13.72 -0.75
C VAL A 62 1.00 14.81 -0.57
N SER A 63 2.24 14.60 -1.05
CA SER A 63 3.31 15.59 -0.96
C SER A 63 3.03 16.87 -1.77
N VAL A 64 2.45 16.74 -2.96
CA VAL A 64 2.09 17.90 -3.80
C VAL A 64 0.96 18.70 -3.13
N ILE A 65 -0.04 18.01 -2.59
CA ILE A 65 -1.19 18.67 -1.94
C ILE A 65 -0.76 19.30 -0.61
N SER A 66 0.14 18.67 0.16
CA SER A 66 0.59 19.20 1.45
C SER A 66 1.43 20.47 1.34
N VAL A 67 2.14 20.66 0.22
CA VAL A 67 2.81 21.94 -0.07
C VAL A 67 1.78 23.06 -0.25
N ARG A 68 0.60 22.76 -0.83
CA ARG A 68 -0.47 23.74 -0.99
C ARG A 68 -1.27 23.99 0.30
N PHE A 69 -1.49 22.92 1.09
CA PHE A 69 -2.30 22.93 2.30
C PHE A 69 -1.56 22.22 3.44
N ARG A 70 -1.11 23.00 4.43
CA ARG A 70 -0.27 22.50 5.53
C ARG A 70 -0.97 21.52 6.48
N ASP A 71 -2.31 21.43 6.43
CA ASP A 71 -3.11 20.53 7.28
C ASP A 71 -3.23 19.09 6.71
N VAL A 72 -2.89 18.89 5.44
CA VAL A 72 -3.02 17.60 4.75
C VAL A 72 -2.22 16.47 5.42
N PRO A 73 -0.98 16.68 5.91
CA PRO A 73 -0.26 15.61 6.62
C PRO A 73 -1.03 15.11 7.86
N LEU A 74 -1.67 16.01 8.61
CA LEU A 74 -2.45 15.64 9.80
C LEU A 74 -3.69 14.83 9.40
N ILE A 75 -4.44 15.30 8.41
CA ILE A 75 -5.63 14.60 7.88
C ILE A 75 -5.24 13.22 7.34
N THR A 76 -4.11 13.12 6.64
CA THR A 76 -3.62 11.86 6.08
C THR A 76 -3.32 10.85 7.19
N ALA A 77 -2.70 11.28 8.30
CA ALA A 77 -2.43 10.42 9.44
C ALA A 77 -3.72 9.84 10.05
N SER A 78 -4.73 10.70 10.30
CA SER A 78 -6.04 10.25 10.79
C SER A 78 -6.77 9.35 9.79
N ALA A 79 -6.68 9.66 8.49
CA ALA A 79 -7.27 8.84 7.44
C ALA A 79 -6.64 7.44 7.39
N MET A 80 -5.31 7.32 7.51
CA MET A 80 -4.65 6.01 7.54
C MET A 80 -5.14 5.15 8.72
N GLN A 81 -5.40 5.75 9.88
CA GLN A 81 -5.96 5.04 11.03
C GLN A 81 -7.38 4.51 10.74
N LEU A 82 -8.23 5.32 10.12
CA LEU A 82 -9.57 4.90 9.71
C LEU A 82 -9.53 3.80 8.63
N LEU A 83 -8.68 3.97 7.61
CA LEU A 83 -8.52 2.98 6.54
C LEU A 83 -8.02 1.64 7.07
N PHE A 84 -7.13 1.65 8.06
CA PHE A 84 -6.67 0.43 8.70
C PHE A 84 -7.83 -0.33 9.37
N ILE A 85 -8.69 0.37 10.11
CA ILE A 85 -9.86 -0.24 10.77
C ILE A 85 -10.87 -0.75 9.73
N LEU A 86 -11.12 0.02 8.69
CA LEU A 86 -12.06 -0.34 7.62
C LEU A 86 -11.54 -1.47 6.72
N SER A 87 -10.23 -1.66 6.67
CA SER A 87 -9.61 -2.71 5.87
C SER A 87 -9.74 -4.09 6.55
N PRO A 88 -9.92 -5.18 5.79
CA PRO A 88 -10.01 -6.55 6.27
C PRO A 88 -8.66 -7.13 6.72
N ILE A 89 -7.87 -6.35 7.45
CA ILE A 89 -6.59 -6.78 8.00
C ILE A 89 -6.80 -7.45 9.37
N LEU A 90 -7.61 -6.82 10.25
CA LEU A 90 -7.81 -7.25 11.64
C LEU A 90 -8.82 -8.40 11.78
N TRP A 91 -9.92 -8.29 11.05
CA TRP A 91 -10.95 -9.31 10.90
C TRP A 91 -10.66 -10.18 9.68
N THR A 92 -10.66 -11.50 9.88
CA THR A 92 -10.61 -12.45 8.76
C THR A 92 -11.98 -12.42 8.06
N ALA A 93 -11.99 -12.36 6.73
CA ALA A 93 -13.22 -12.37 5.90
C ALA A 93 -14.15 -13.57 6.15
N LYS A 94 -13.73 -14.56 6.96
CA LYS A 94 -14.57 -15.67 7.45
C LYS A 94 -15.69 -15.24 8.41
N VAL A 95 -15.60 -14.06 9.03
CA VAL A 95 -16.60 -13.61 10.03
C VAL A 95 -17.76 -12.84 9.38
N LEU A 96 -17.56 -12.27 8.19
CA LEU A 96 -18.63 -11.67 7.39
C LEU A 96 -19.09 -12.68 6.33
N PRO A 97 -20.38 -12.66 5.93
CA PRO A 97 -20.83 -13.42 4.76
C PRO A 97 -19.90 -13.06 3.58
N SER A 98 -19.45 -14.07 2.84
CA SER A 98 -18.45 -14.01 1.77
C SER A 98 -18.73 -13.01 0.64
N GLU A 99 -19.90 -12.36 0.68
CA GLU A 99 -20.47 -11.47 -0.35
C GLU A 99 -20.71 -10.04 0.16
N SER A 100 -20.13 -9.63 1.29
CA SER A 100 -20.32 -8.25 1.73
C SER A 100 -19.76 -7.30 0.67
N LEU A 101 -20.64 -6.54 -0.01
CA LEU A 101 -20.29 -5.57 -1.04
C LEU A 101 -19.18 -4.61 -0.57
N PHE A 102 -19.11 -4.31 0.72
CA PHE A 102 -18.06 -3.50 1.32
C PHE A 102 -16.65 -4.09 1.18
N LEU A 103 -16.52 -5.42 1.21
CA LEU A 103 -15.24 -6.12 1.07
C LEU A 103 -14.78 -6.11 -0.40
N VAL A 104 -15.71 -6.40 -1.31
CA VAL A 104 -15.47 -6.44 -2.76
C VAL A 104 -15.21 -5.05 -3.33
N LEU A 105 -15.85 -4.01 -2.80
CA LEU A 105 -15.68 -2.64 -3.29
C LEU A 105 -14.46 -1.91 -2.71
N ASN A 106 -13.82 -2.45 -1.68
CA ASN A 106 -12.71 -1.76 -1.02
C ASN A 106 -11.40 -2.05 -1.78
N PRO A 107 -10.79 -1.07 -2.47
CA PRO A 107 -9.56 -1.30 -3.25
C PRO A 107 -8.36 -1.69 -2.37
N ILE A 108 -8.36 -1.33 -1.09
CA ILE A 108 -7.26 -1.62 -0.16
C ILE A 108 -7.14 -3.12 0.10
N THR A 109 -8.23 -3.87 -0.03
CA THR A 109 -8.23 -5.34 0.14
C THR A 109 -7.33 -5.99 -0.88
N TYR A 110 -7.57 -5.72 -2.16
CA TYR A 110 -6.80 -6.23 -3.29
C TYR A 110 -5.32 -5.82 -3.23
N MET A 111 -5.06 -4.59 -2.78
CA MET A 111 -3.69 -4.06 -2.62
C MET A 111 -2.88 -4.85 -1.58
N ILE A 112 -3.51 -5.24 -0.47
CA ILE A 112 -2.85 -5.95 0.62
C ILE A 112 -2.81 -7.46 0.35
N ASP A 113 -3.91 -8.03 -0.14
CA ASP A 113 -4.02 -9.47 -0.38
C ASP A 113 -3.02 -9.97 -1.42
N ALA A 114 -2.65 -9.15 -2.41
CA ALA A 114 -1.59 -9.46 -3.37
C ALA A 114 -0.24 -9.83 -2.72
N ALA A 115 0.11 -9.25 -1.56
CA ALA A 115 1.31 -9.60 -0.80
C ALA A 115 1.02 -10.55 0.36
N ARG A 116 -0.20 -10.55 0.90
CA ARG A 116 -0.55 -11.30 2.11
C ARG A 116 -0.88 -12.77 1.84
N THR A 117 -1.68 -13.08 0.82
CA THR A 117 -2.11 -14.47 0.55
C THR A 117 -0.95 -15.43 0.24
N PRO A 118 0.11 -15.02 -0.53
CA PRO A 118 1.22 -15.91 -0.86
C PRO A 118 2.03 -16.35 0.36
N ILE A 119 2.06 -15.55 1.42
CA ILE A 119 2.71 -15.88 2.70
C ILE A 119 1.76 -16.70 3.57
N LEU A 120 0.51 -16.27 3.73
CA LEU A 120 -0.39 -16.87 4.72
C LEU A 120 -0.86 -18.28 4.39
N ASN A 121 -1.15 -18.54 3.11
CA ASN A 121 -1.81 -19.78 2.68
C ASN A 121 -1.12 -20.44 1.47
N GLY A 122 -0.05 -19.84 0.93
CA GLY A 122 0.63 -20.27 -0.31
C GLY A 122 -0.14 -20.03 -1.60
N GLY A 123 -1.44 -19.80 -1.49
CA GLY A 123 -2.31 -19.41 -2.60
C GLY A 123 -2.06 -17.97 -3.02
N THR A 124 -2.20 -17.71 -4.33
CA THR A 124 -2.25 -16.34 -4.85
C THR A 124 -3.60 -16.11 -5.48
N ASP A 125 -4.30 -15.08 -5.01
CA ASP A 125 -5.47 -14.59 -5.70
C ASP A 125 -5.04 -13.69 -6.87
N TYR A 126 -5.11 -14.25 -8.08
CA TYR A 126 -4.75 -13.54 -9.30
C TYR A 126 -5.66 -12.35 -9.57
N THR A 127 -6.91 -12.36 -9.08
CA THR A 127 -7.81 -11.21 -9.24
C THR A 127 -7.33 -10.03 -8.42
N SER A 128 -6.94 -10.25 -7.16
CA SER A 128 -6.29 -9.25 -6.31
C SER A 128 -5.02 -8.66 -6.93
N VAL A 129 -4.15 -9.51 -7.49
CA VAL A 129 -2.92 -9.05 -8.15
C VAL A 129 -3.24 -8.17 -9.37
N LEU A 130 -4.17 -8.60 -10.22
CA LEU A 130 -4.53 -7.87 -11.44
C LEU A 130 -5.20 -6.52 -11.12
N VAL A 131 -6.15 -6.52 -10.19
CA VAL A 131 -6.85 -5.30 -9.75
C VAL A 131 -5.86 -4.33 -9.07
N SER A 132 -5.00 -4.83 -8.19
CA SER A 132 -3.95 -4.02 -7.56
C SER A 132 -2.99 -3.43 -8.62
N ALA A 133 -2.56 -4.22 -9.60
CA ALA A 133 -1.71 -3.72 -10.68
C ALA A 133 -2.39 -2.63 -11.52
N ALA A 134 -3.68 -2.79 -11.83
CA ALA A 134 -4.45 -1.76 -12.54
C ALA A 134 -4.55 -0.47 -11.72
N ILE A 135 -4.84 -0.56 -10.42
CA ILE A 135 -4.88 0.60 -9.52
C ILE A 135 -3.50 1.25 -9.41
N ALA A 136 -2.43 0.47 -9.29
CA ALA A 136 -1.06 0.99 -9.22
C ALA A 136 -0.69 1.75 -10.50
N LEU A 137 -1.05 1.23 -11.67
CA LEU A 137 -0.81 1.89 -12.95
C LEU A 137 -1.59 3.20 -13.06
N LEU A 138 -2.90 3.17 -12.80
CA LEU A 138 -3.76 4.35 -12.87
C LEU A 138 -3.34 5.43 -11.85
N GLY A 139 -3.04 5.03 -10.62
CA GLY A 139 -2.55 5.92 -9.57
C GLY A 139 -1.21 6.55 -9.91
N SER A 140 -0.29 5.79 -10.50
CA SER A 140 1.01 6.30 -10.97
C SER A 140 0.85 7.31 -12.11
N LEU A 141 -0.03 7.03 -13.08
CA LEU A 141 -0.36 7.96 -14.16
C LEU A 141 -0.99 9.25 -13.63
N ALA A 142 -1.92 9.14 -12.68
CA ALA A 142 -2.56 10.29 -12.04
C ALA A 142 -1.55 11.14 -11.25
N ALA A 143 -0.66 10.50 -10.47
CA ALA A 143 0.40 11.18 -9.74
C ALA A 143 1.37 11.91 -10.67
N TYR A 144 1.79 11.25 -11.76
CA TYR A 144 2.64 11.85 -12.78
C TYR A 144 1.97 13.06 -13.46
N ALA A 145 0.70 12.92 -13.86
CA ALA A 145 -0.05 14.00 -14.48
C ALA A 145 -0.25 15.19 -13.53
N LEU A 146 -0.54 14.93 -12.26
CA LEU A 146 -0.66 15.96 -11.22
C LEU A 146 0.67 16.70 -11.04
N TYR A 147 1.77 15.97 -10.86
CA TYR A 147 3.10 16.55 -10.70
C TYR A 147 3.49 17.40 -11.91
N ARG A 148 3.27 16.90 -13.14
CA ARG A 148 3.58 17.64 -14.37
C ARG A 148 2.78 18.94 -14.49
N ARG A 149 1.54 18.97 -14.01
CA ARG A 149 0.70 20.18 -13.99
C ARG A 149 1.09 21.17 -12.90
N THR A 150 1.48 20.69 -11.72
CA THR A 150 1.73 21.55 -10.55
C THR A 150 3.18 21.97 -10.39
N GLN A 151 4.15 21.29 -11.02
CA GLN A 151 5.59 21.54 -10.87
C GLN A 151 5.98 23.02 -11.03
N HIS A 152 5.35 23.76 -11.94
CA HIS A 152 5.62 25.19 -12.15
C HIS A 152 5.08 26.10 -11.04
N ARG A 153 4.11 25.62 -10.25
CA ARG A 153 3.49 26.36 -9.13
C ARG A 153 4.08 26.02 -7.77
N ILE A 154 4.77 24.88 -7.63
CA ILE A 154 5.41 24.45 -6.39
C ILE A 154 6.31 25.54 -5.77
N PRO A 155 7.16 26.27 -6.53
CA PRO A 155 7.99 27.34 -5.96
C PRO A 155 7.21 28.50 -5.34
N TYR A 156 5.96 28.73 -5.77
CA TYR A 156 5.11 29.81 -5.27
C TYR A 156 4.32 29.43 -4.00
N TRP A 157 4.24 28.13 -3.69
CA TRP A 157 3.54 27.62 -2.52
C TRP A 157 4.48 27.30 -1.35
N LEU A 158 5.79 27.37 -1.59
CA LEU A 158 6.85 27.17 -0.60
C LEU A 158 7.01 28.39 0.31
#